data_AF-A0A3M6TAT8-F1
#
_entry.id   AF-A0A3M6TAT8-F1
#
_cell.length_a   1.000
_cell.length_b   1.000
_cell.length_c   1.000
_cell.angle_alpha   90.00
_cell.angle_beta   90.00
_cell.angle_gamma   90.00
#
_symmetry.space_group_name_H-M   'P 1'
#
loop_
_entity.id
_entity.type
_entity.pdbx_description
1 polymer ?
#
loop_
_entity_poly.entity_id
_entity_poly.type
_entity_poly.pdbx_seq_one_letter_code
_entity_poly.pdbx_strand_id
1 'polypeptide(L)' 'MCGIGYHHAGLDPTDRRNIETMFIKGDLPVLFATSTLAVGVNLPAHLVIIKSTSHYVMGVFQEYSETQILQMIGRAGRP' A
#
# COMPACT_ATOMS: atom_id res chain seq x y z
N MET A 1 -14.83 -12.06 -9.85
CA MET A 1 -14.07 -12.02 -8.58
C MET A 1 -14.11 -10.58 -8.09
N CYS A 2 -14.66 -10.32 -6.90
CA CYS A 2 -14.78 -8.98 -6.33
C CYS A 2 -14.15 -8.99 -4.93
N GLY A 3 -12.83 -8.85 -4.87
CA GLY A 3 -12.08 -8.79 -3.60
C GLY A 3 -11.46 -7.41 -3.41
N ILE A 4 -11.75 -6.78 -2.29
CA ILE A 4 -11.18 -5.49 -1.90
C ILE A 4 -10.65 -5.64 -0.48
N GLY A 5 -9.40 -5.24 -0.27
CA GLY A 5 -8.77 -5.22 1.05
C GLY A 5 -8.31 -3.82 1.47
N TYR A 6 -7.96 -3.68 2.75
CA TYR A 6 -7.32 -2.50 3.32
C TYR A 6 -6.07 -2.94 4.09
N HIS A 7 -4.98 -2.17 4.02
CA HIS A 7 -3.75 -2.45 4.77
C HIS A 7 -3.24 -1.18 5.44
N HIS A 8 -3.21 -1.19 6.78
CA HIS A 8 -2.65 -0.10 7.58
C HIS A 8 -2.15 -0.63 8.92
N ALA A 9 -1.35 0.19 9.61
CA ALA A 9 -0.71 -0.17 10.88
C ALA A 9 -1.70 -0.45 12.05
N GLY A 10 -2.97 -0.09 11.89
CA GLY A 10 -4.02 -0.30 12.91
C GLY A 10 -4.68 -1.67 12.86
N LEU A 11 -4.34 -2.51 11.88
CA LEU A 11 -4.84 -3.88 11.78
C LEU A 11 -4.03 -4.82 12.67
N ASP A 12 -4.69 -5.90 13.13
CA ASP A 12 -4.01 -6.99 13.82
C ASP A 12 -2.86 -7.53 12.95
N PRO A 13 -1.69 -7.87 13.52
CA PRO A 13 -0.59 -8.45 12.75
C PRO A 13 -0.98 -9.70 11.95
N THR A 14 -1.92 -10.50 12.45
CA THR A 14 -2.43 -11.69 11.77
C THR A 14 -3.24 -11.32 10.55
N ASP A 15 -4.12 -10.33 10.68
CA ASP A 15 -4.94 -9.83 9.57
C ASP A 15 -4.07 -9.21 8.47
N ARG A 16 -3.03 -8.45 8.83
CA ARG A 16 -2.08 -7.90 7.85
C ARG A 16 -1.44 -9.01 7.01
N ARG A 17 -0.97 -10.08 7.64
CA ARG A 17 -0.36 -11.24 6.95
C ARG A 17 -1.37 -11.96 6.06
N ASN A 18 -2.62 -12.11 6.51
CA ASN A 18 -3.68 -12.73 5.73
C ASN A 18 -3.99 -11.90 4.48
N ILE A 19 -4.14 -10.58 4.63
CA ILE A 19 -4.41 -9.65 3.52
C ILE A 19 -3.25 -9.64 2.51
N GLU A 20 -2.01 -9.59 2.98
CA GLU A 20 -0.81 -9.69 2.12
C GLU A 20 -0.82 -11.00 1.32
N THR A 21 -1.12 -12.12 1.98
CA THR A 21 -1.16 -13.44 1.34
C THR A 21 -2.26 -13.52 0.28
N MET A 22 -3.46 -13.03 0.60
CA MET A 22 -4.61 -13.03 -0.31
C MET A 22 -4.39 -12.10 -1.51
N PHE A 23 -3.71 -10.96 -1.31
CA PHE A 23 -3.33 -10.06 -2.40
C PHE A 23 -2.32 -10.71 -3.35
N ILE A 24 -1.27 -11.35 -2.82
CA ILE A 24 -0.27 -12.06 -3.64
C ILE A 24 -0.89 -13.22 -4.43
N LYS A 25 -1.88 -13.91 -3.86
CA LYS A 25 -2.61 -15.00 -4.53
C LYS A 25 -3.59 -14.52 -5.60
N GLY A 26 -3.92 -13.23 -5.64
CA GLY A 26 -4.90 -12.66 -6.55
C GLY A 26 -6.35 -12.75 -6.07
N ASP A 27 -6.59 -13.25 -4.85
CA ASP A 27 -7.92 -13.30 -4.23
C ASP A 27 -8.46 -11.88 -3.95
N LEU A 28 -7.54 -10.93 -3.69
CA LEU A 28 -7.83 -9.51 -3.56
C LEU A 28 -7.25 -8.74 -4.77
N PRO A 29 -8.03 -8.53 -5.85
CA PRO A 29 -7.56 -7.75 -7.00
C PRO A 29 -7.31 -6.27 -6.69
N VAL A 30 -7.92 -5.73 -5.63
CA VAL A 30 -7.73 -4.34 -5.21
C VAL A 30 -7.36 -4.27 -3.74
N LEU A 31 -6.32 -3.50 -3.41
CA LEU A 31 -5.88 -3.25 -2.05
C LEU A 31 -5.67 -1.74 -1.85
N PHE A 32 -6.32 -1.19 -0.83
CA PHE A 32 -6.07 0.17 -0.36
C PHE A 32 -5.05 0.12 0.78
N ALA A 33 -4.04 0.98 0.75
CA ALA A 33 -3.02 0.98 1.81
C ALA A 33 -2.55 2.38 2.19
N THR A 34 -2.07 2.52 3.43
CA THR A 34 -1.34 3.72 3.87
C THR A 34 0.09 3.71 3.33
N SER A 35 0.73 4.88 3.30
CA SER A 35 2.11 5.06 2.80
C SER A 35 3.14 4.15 3.47
N THR A 36 2.87 3.68 4.69
CA THR A 36 3.71 2.71 5.41
C THR A 36 3.93 1.40 4.65
N LEU A 37 2.99 0.97 3.80
CA LEU A 37 3.14 -0.23 2.98
C LEU A 37 4.32 -0.14 2.00
N ALA A 38 4.66 1.08 1.57
CA ALA A 38 5.79 1.32 0.68
C ALA A 38 7.13 0.87 1.29
N VAL A 39 7.20 0.73 2.61
CA VAL A 39 8.41 0.39 3.35
C VAL A 39 8.24 -0.97 4.04
N GLY A 40 9.18 -1.89 3.81
CA GLY A 40 9.34 -3.07 4.68
C GLY A 40 8.50 -4.31 4.36
N VAL A 41 7.71 -4.33 3.29
CA VAL A 41 7.03 -5.56 2.81
C VAL A 41 7.30 -5.80 1.32
N ASN A 42 7.29 -7.06 0.87
CA ASN A 42 7.41 -7.42 -0.55
C ASN A 42 6.01 -7.69 -1.15
N LEU A 43 5.27 -6.62 -1.43
CA LEU A 43 3.91 -6.68 -1.95
C LEU A 43 3.82 -5.96 -3.31
N PRO A 44 4.26 -6.60 -4.42
CA PRO A 44 4.21 -6.00 -5.74
C PRO A 44 2.78 -5.98 -6.28
N ALA A 45 2.45 -4.97 -7.08
CA ALA A 45 1.18 -4.80 -7.76
C ALA A 45 1.40 -4.57 -9.27
N HIS A 46 0.39 -4.89 -10.07
CA HIS A 46 0.41 -4.55 -11.50
C HIS A 46 0.31 -3.02 -11.69
N LEU A 47 -0.61 -2.39 -10.97
CA LEU A 47 -0.86 -0.95 -11.00
C LEU A 47 -0.83 -0.39 -9.59
N VAL A 48 -0.14 0.74 -9.42
CA VAL A 48 -0.18 1.54 -8.20
C VAL A 48 -0.85 2.87 -8.50
N ILE A 49 -1.82 3.24 -7.68
CA ILE A 49 -2.48 4.54 -7.74
C ILE A 49 -2.11 5.33 -6.47
N ILE A 50 -1.42 6.44 -6.64
CA ILE A 50 -1.15 7.38 -5.55
C ILE A 50 -2.30 8.38 -5.48
N LYS A 51 -3.09 8.32 -4.41
CA LYS A 51 -4.26 9.19 -4.21
C LYS A 51 -3.89 10.69 -4.11
N SER A 52 -2.75 11.02 -3.51
CA SER A 52 -2.30 12.40 -3.30
C SER A 52 -0.79 12.46 -3.09
N THR A 53 -0.16 13.58 -3.45
CA THR A 53 1.25 13.87 -3.17
C THR A 53 1.46 14.54 -1.80
N SER A 54 0.38 14.95 -1.15
CA SER A 54 0.37 15.57 0.17
C SER A 54 -0.21 14.63 1.23
N HIS A 55 0.30 14.71 2.46
CA HIS A 55 -0.14 13.89 3.59
C HIS A 55 -0.10 14.65 4.91
N TYR A 56 -0.89 14.15 5.87
CA TYR A 56 -1.00 14.72 7.20
C TYR A 56 -0.04 14.03 8.16
N VAL A 57 0.88 14.79 8.76
CA VAL A 57 1.84 14.29 9.76
C VAL A 57 1.98 15.32 10.85
N MET A 58 1.89 14.86 12.10
CA MET A 58 2.17 15.67 13.29
C MET A 58 1.45 17.04 13.32
N GLY A 59 0.19 17.09 12.89
CA GLY A 59 -0.61 18.31 12.97
C GLY A 59 -0.70 19.12 11.67
N VAL A 60 0.12 18.82 10.66
CA VAL A 60 0.25 19.63 9.45
C VAL A 60 0.13 18.80 8.17
N PHE A 61 -0.33 19.43 7.10
CA PHE A 61 -0.25 18.87 5.75
C PHE A 61 1.09 19.26 5.12
N GLN A 62 1.78 18.27 4.57
CA GLN A 62 3.04 18.46 3.85
C GLN A 62 3.15 17.49 2.67
N GLU A 63 3.96 17.84 1.68
CA GLU A 63 4.27 16.93 0.57
C GLU A 63 5.04 15.70 1.06
N TYR A 64 4.83 14.57 0.38
CA TYR A 64 5.74 13.43 0.48
C TYR A 64 7.11 13.82 -0.08
N SER A 65 8.17 13.25 0.50
CA SER A 65 9.49 13.35 -0.13
C SER A 65 9.50 12.56 -1.45
N GLU A 66 10.39 12.95 -2.36
CA GLU A 66 10.61 12.22 -3.62
C GLU A 66 10.88 10.74 -3.37
N THR A 67 11.70 10.42 -2.36
CA THR A 67 11.97 9.04 -1.97
C THR A 67 10.72 8.28 -1.55
N GLN A 68 9.81 8.89 -0.78
CA GLN A 68 8.56 8.24 -0.39
C GLN A 68 7.67 7.94 -1.60
N ILE A 69 7.57 8.89 -2.54
CA ILE A 69 6.85 8.70 -3.80
C ILE A 69 7.47 7.56 -4.61
N LEU A 70 8.80 7.57 -4.79
CA LEU A 70 9.51 6.52 -5.53
C LEU A 70 9.34 5.12 -4.90
N GLN A 71 9.34 5.02 -3.58
CA GLN A 71 9.08 3.76 -2.86
C GLN A 71 7.64 3.26 -3.08
N MET A 72 6.65 4.16 -3.16
CA MET A 72 5.27 3.80 -3.49
C MET A 72 5.16 3.34 -4.94
N ILE A 73 5.67 4.12 -5.90
CA ILE A 73 5.59 3.79 -7.34
C ILE A 73 6.36 2.51 -7.66
N GLY A 74 7.50 2.26 -7.01
CA GLY A 74 8.31 1.05 -7.21
C GLY A 74 7.61 -0.26 -6.84
N ARG A 75 6.39 -0.21 -6.29
CA ARG A 75 5.53 -1.39 -6.12
C ARG A 75 4.82 -1.82 -7.39
N ALA A 76 4.70 -0.92 -8.37
CA ALA A 76 4.28 -1.27 -9.72
C ALA A 76 5.44 -1.98 -10.44
N GLY A 77 5.20 -3.13 -11.07
CA GLY A 77 6.26 -3.76 -11.88
C GLY A 77 6.23 -5.27 -12.08
N ARG A 78 5.08 -5.94 -11.95
CA ARG A 78 4.93 -7.34 -12.41
C ARG A 78 3.82 -7.42 -13.46
N PRO A 79 4.13 -7.77 -14.73
CA PRO A 79 3.11 -7.99 -15.76
C PRO A 79 2.21 -9.18 -15.42
#